data_AF-A0A2G9HF19-F1
#
_entry.id   AF-A0A2G9HF19-F1
#
_cell.length_a   1.000
_cell.length_b   1.000
_cell.length_c   1.000
_cell.angle_alpha   90.00
_cell.angle_beta   90.00
_cell.angle_gamma   90.00
#
_symmetry.space_group_name_H-M   'P 1'
#
loop_
_entity.id
_entity.type
_entity.pdbx_description
1 polymer ?
#
loop_
_entity_poly.entity_id
_entity_poly.type
_entity_poly.pdbx_seq_one_letter_code
_entity_poly.pdbx_strand_id
1 'polypeptide(L)'
;MSIPIFYGGATTFNYNFYNKNKQELLEEQLVINNEFYYEIPKEPLFEKLLTSSDVGKLNRLVIPKQHAERNFPMNGDRDNGIMLSFEDEVGKLWSFRYLYWGSSQSYVCKGWSGFVKEKGLDAGDSVLFGRHRDGGRLFIGWRRKNGEVTGGRWWSRHEGSSSAYCPRTGANRKGCM
;
A
#
# COMPACT_ATOMS: atom_id res chain seq x y z
N MET A 1 26.40 18.79 4.47
CA MET A 1 25.34 19.82 4.51
C MET A 1 24.10 19.15 5.06
N SER A 2 23.66 19.56 6.24
CA SER A 2 22.47 19.01 6.89
C SER A 2 21.24 19.66 6.30
N ILE A 3 20.33 18.86 5.76
CA ILE A 3 19.04 19.32 5.22
C ILE A 3 18.02 19.15 6.35
N PRO A 4 17.25 20.18 6.71
CA PRO A 4 16.26 20.08 7.77
C PRO A 4 15.12 19.15 7.34
N ILE A 5 14.83 18.14 8.17
CA ILE A 5 13.68 17.23 8.01
C ILE A 5 12.67 17.64 9.08
N PHE A 6 11.55 18.26 8.68
CA PHE A 6 10.47 18.52 9.62
C PHE A 6 9.58 17.28 9.76
N TYR A 7 9.71 16.60 10.89
CA TYR A 7 8.76 15.59 11.35
C TYR A 7 7.62 16.29 12.09
N GLY A 8 6.41 16.26 11.52
CA GLY A 8 5.20 16.50 12.29
C GLY A 8 5.02 15.38 13.32
N GLY A 9 5.38 15.65 14.57
CA GLY A 9 4.94 14.90 15.76
C GLY A 9 5.56 13.52 16.01
N ALA A 10 6.59 13.49 16.87
CA ALA A 10 6.97 12.39 17.78
C ALA A 10 7.16 10.97 17.22
N THR A 11 8.41 10.62 16.88
CA THR A 11 9.30 9.65 17.56
C THR A 11 10.52 9.43 16.67
N THR A 12 11.71 9.69 17.20
CA THR A 12 12.98 9.63 16.46
C THR A 12 13.40 8.18 16.22
N PHE A 13 13.28 7.70 14.98
CA PHE A 13 14.05 6.57 14.47
C PHE A 13 15.18 7.11 13.58
N ASN A 14 16.41 6.81 13.98
CA ASN A 14 17.62 7.33 13.36
C ASN A 14 17.99 6.43 12.17
N TYR A 15 17.87 6.92 10.94
CA TYR A 15 18.37 6.23 9.74
C TYR A 15 19.51 7.02 9.11
N ASN A 16 20.64 6.34 8.91
CA ASN A 16 21.79 6.87 8.20
C ASN A 16 21.49 6.93 6.70
N PHE A 17 21.16 8.12 6.22
CA PHE A 17 21.11 8.49 4.80
C PHE A 17 22.49 8.40 4.08
N TYR A 18 23.56 8.06 4.81
CA TYR A 18 24.97 8.16 4.42
C TYR A 18 25.48 7.17 3.34
N ASN A 19 24.63 6.28 2.81
CA ASN A 19 25.07 5.25 1.85
C ASN A 19 24.44 5.33 0.45
N LYS A 20 23.76 6.44 0.10
CA LYS A 20 23.33 6.69 -1.29
C LYS A 20 24.33 7.59 -2.02
N ASN A 21 24.63 7.24 -3.28
CA ASN A 21 25.56 7.97 -4.12
C ASN A 21 24.94 9.35 -4.47
N LYS A 22 25.74 10.43 -4.41
CA LYS A 22 25.29 11.81 -4.64
C LYS A 22 24.52 12.03 -5.96
N GLN A 23 24.75 11.21 -6.98
CA GLN A 23 24.05 11.26 -8.27
C GLN A 23 22.61 10.72 -8.17
N GLU A 24 22.40 9.60 -7.45
CA GLU A 24 21.10 8.96 -7.28
C GLU A 24 20.14 9.79 -6.40
N LEU A 25 20.70 10.72 -5.61
CA LEU A 25 19.96 11.67 -4.77
C LEU A 25 19.48 12.92 -5.52
N LEU A 26 20.07 13.24 -6.68
CA LEU A 26 19.73 14.43 -7.47
C LEU A 26 18.59 14.15 -8.47
N GLU A 27 18.40 12.89 -8.87
CA GLU A 27 17.34 12.50 -9.82
C GLU A 27 15.94 12.41 -9.17
N GLU A 28 15.84 12.29 -7.84
CA GLU A 28 14.57 12.18 -7.08
C GLU A 28 14.15 13.50 -6.37
N GLN A 29 14.79 14.63 -6.70
CA GLN A 29 14.45 15.94 -6.11
C GLN A 29 13.23 16.58 -6.80
N LEU A 30 12.14 16.76 -6.06
CA LEU A 30 11.05 17.65 -6.42
C LEU A 30 11.45 19.09 -6.06
N VAL A 31 11.37 20.01 -7.02
CA VAL A 31 11.52 21.45 -6.79
C VAL A 31 10.14 22.06 -6.64
N ILE A 32 9.79 22.51 -5.44
CA ILE A 32 8.53 23.21 -5.16
C ILE A 32 8.89 24.52 -4.48
N ASN A 33 8.44 25.65 -5.02
CA ASN A 33 8.70 26.99 -4.46
C ASN A 33 10.20 27.25 -4.17
N ASN A 34 11.09 26.75 -5.02
CA ASN A 34 12.54 26.87 -4.87
C ASN A 34 13.15 26.11 -3.66
N GLU A 35 12.38 25.21 -3.05
CA GLU A 35 12.82 24.28 -2.01
C GLU A 35 12.97 22.87 -2.60
N PHE A 36 14.00 22.15 -2.14
CA PHE A 36 14.32 20.79 -2.59
C PHE A 36 13.66 19.77 -1.66
N TYR A 37 12.78 18.93 -2.21
CA TYR A 37 12.17 17.80 -1.51
C TYR A 37 12.60 16.48 -2.14
N TYR A 38 12.91 15.48 -1.31
CA TYR A 38 13.16 14.12 -1.77
C TYR A 38 11.90 13.29 -1.53
N GLU A 39 11.30 12.73 -2.57
CA GLU A 39 10.27 11.71 -2.36
C GLU A 39 11.00 10.41 -1.95
N ILE A 40 10.84 9.98 -0.71
CA ILE A 40 11.42 8.71 -0.26
C ILE A 40 10.70 7.59 -1.03
N PRO A 41 11.41 6.71 -1.76
CA PRO A 41 10.76 5.66 -2.52
C PRO A 41 9.93 4.74 -1.63
N LYS A 42 8.73 4.39 -2.11
CA LYS A 42 7.86 3.38 -1.49
C LYS A 42 8.36 1.99 -1.91
N GLU A 43 8.67 1.15 -0.94
CA GLU A 43 9.03 -0.25 -1.10
C GLU A 43 7.75 -1.13 -1.06
N PRO A 44 7.48 -1.90 -2.13
CA PRO A 44 6.43 -2.92 -2.14
C PRO A 44 6.65 -3.99 -1.05
N LEU A 45 5.65 -4.24 -0.21
CA LEU A 45 5.71 -5.31 0.81
C LEU A 45 5.05 -6.59 0.32
N PHE A 46 3.76 -6.53 -0.01
CA PHE A 46 2.99 -7.65 -0.55
C PHE A 46 1.67 -7.18 -1.15
N GLU A 47 1.11 -8.03 -2.01
CA GLU A 47 -0.23 -7.90 -2.57
C GLU A 47 -1.15 -8.93 -1.91
N LYS A 48 -2.38 -8.51 -1.58
CA LYS A 48 -3.43 -9.38 -1.06
C LYS A 48 -4.64 -9.35 -1.98
N LEU A 49 -4.91 -10.50 -2.61
CA LEU A 49 -6.15 -10.73 -3.35
C LEU A 49 -7.32 -10.86 -2.37
N LEU A 50 -8.36 -10.03 -2.54
CA LEU A 50 -9.52 -10.00 -1.68
C LEU A 50 -10.44 -11.20 -1.95
N THR A 51 -10.77 -11.92 -0.90
CA THR A 51 -11.75 -13.00 -0.90
C THR A 51 -13.12 -12.49 -0.48
N SER A 52 -14.16 -13.28 -0.71
CA SER A 52 -15.52 -12.95 -0.25
C SER A 52 -15.60 -12.75 1.28
N SER A 53 -14.73 -13.41 2.07
CA SER A 53 -14.65 -13.15 3.51
C SER A 53 -14.05 -11.79 3.87
N ASP A 54 -13.15 -11.26 3.04
CA ASP A 54 -12.47 -9.98 3.29
C ASP A 54 -13.43 -8.79 3.08
N VAL A 55 -14.34 -8.88 2.11
CA VAL A 55 -15.34 -7.84 1.76
C VAL A 55 -16.77 -8.17 2.20
N GLY A 56 -16.96 -9.33 2.83
CA GLY A 56 -18.28 -9.84 3.22
C GLY A 56 -18.76 -9.30 4.57
N LYS A 57 -19.77 -9.98 5.16
CA LYS A 57 -20.46 -9.54 6.38
C LYS A 57 -19.53 -9.26 7.58
N LEU A 58 -18.42 -10.00 7.70
CA LEU A 58 -17.47 -9.84 8.79
C LEU A 58 -16.54 -8.63 8.60
N ASN A 59 -16.31 -8.18 7.36
CA ASN A 59 -15.42 -7.08 6.99
C ASN A 59 -14.09 -7.10 7.75
N ARG A 60 -13.42 -8.26 7.71
CA ARG A 60 -12.12 -8.49 8.36
C ARG A 60 -11.15 -8.90 7.27
N LEU A 61 -10.11 -8.11 7.08
CA LEU A 61 -9.04 -8.50 6.18
C LEU A 61 -8.13 -9.50 6.88
N VAL A 62 -7.90 -10.65 6.25
CA VAL A 62 -6.92 -11.64 6.72
C VAL A 62 -5.59 -11.41 6.01
N ILE A 63 -4.52 -11.19 6.77
CA ILE A 63 -3.15 -11.07 6.25
C ILE A 63 -2.47 -12.44 6.30
N PRO A 64 -1.91 -12.94 5.17
CA PRO A 64 -1.18 -14.20 5.17
C PRO A 64 0.00 -14.16 6.16
N LYS A 65 0.13 -15.21 6.98
CA LYS A 65 1.10 -15.30 8.07
C LYS A 65 2.52 -14.92 7.66
N GLN A 66 3.00 -15.48 6.56
CA GLN A 66 4.36 -15.21 6.05
C GLN A 66 4.61 -13.71 5.77
N HIS A 67 3.61 -12.99 5.26
CA HIS A 67 3.73 -11.56 4.98
C HIS A 67 3.59 -10.72 6.24
N ALA A 68 2.66 -11.10 7.12
CA ALA A 68 2.46 -10.48 8.43
C ALA A 68 3.75 -10.50 9.27
N GLU A 69 4.36 -11.66 9.41
CA GLU A 69 5.54 -11.85 10.27
C GLU A 69 6.80 -11.18 9.74
N ARG A 70 6.92 -11.02 8.41
CA ARG A 70 8.08 -10.38 7.77
C ARG A 70 7.98 -8.85 7.81
N ASN A 71 6.78 -8.30 7.66
CA ASN A 71 6.60 -6.90 7.29
C ASN A 71 5.97 -6.03 8.38
N PHE A 72 5.27 -6.62 9.36
CA PHE A 72 4.57 -5.87 10.40
C PHE A 72 5.08 -6.23 11.80
N PRO A 73 5.06 -5.28 12.74
CA PRO A 73 5.49 -5.53 14.11
C PRO A 73 4.59 -6.56 14.80
N MET A 74 5.21 -7.42 15.62
CA MET A 74 4.52 -8.46 16.41
C MET A 74 4.23 -8.02 17.85
N ASN A 75 4.75 -6.87 18.26
CA ASN A 75 4.97 -6.49 19.66
C ASN A 75 3.69 -6.00 20.38
N GLY A 76 2.52 -6.30 19.82
CA GLY A 76 1.23 -5.94 20.41
C GLY A 76 0.87 -6.84 21.58
N ASP A 77 0.13 -6.29 22.52
CA ASP A 77 -0.69 -7.08 23.42
C ASP A 77 -1.56 -8.03 22.58
N ARG A 78 -1.44 -9.33 22.81
CA ARG A 78 -2.05 -10.39 21.99
C ARG A 78 -3.58 -10.26 21.93
N ASP A 79 -4.19 -9.73 22.99
CA ASP A 79 -5.63 -9.61 23.09
C ASP A 79 -6.16 -8.30 22.51
N ASN A 80 -5.36 -7.22 22.60
CA ASN A 80 -5.77 -5.89 22.15
C ASN A 80 -5.30 -5.55 20.73
N GLY A 81 -4.23 -6.17 20.22
CA GLY A 81 -3.64 -5.87 18.92
C GLY A 81 -2.98 -4.48 18.85
N ILE A 82 -2.38 -4.16 17.71
CA ILE A 82 -1.75 -2.86 17.43
C ILE A 82 -2.55 -2.07 16.41
N MET A 83 -2.43 -0.74 16.44
CA MET A 83 -3.00 0.12 15.40
C MET A 83 -1.97 0.30 14.28
N LEU A 84 -2.29 -0.15 13.07
CA LEU A 84 -1.50 0.13 11.87
C LEU A 84 -2.21 1.21 11.06
N SER A 85 -1.49 2.28 10.73
CA SER A 85 -2.00 3.37 9.90
C SER A 85 -1.33 3.34 8.55
N PHE A 86 -2.12 3.32 7.49
CA PHE A 86 -1.67 3.30 6.10
C PHE A 86 -2.13 4.56 5.38
N GLU A 87 -1.22 5.19 4.64
CA GLU A 87 -1.54 6.33 3.80
C GLU A 87 -1.92 5.86 2.38
N ASP A 88 -3.00 6.39 1.82
CA ASP A 88 -3.38 6.14 0.43
C ASP A 88 -2.77 7.16 -0.55
N GLU A 89 -3.08 7.06 -1.84
CA GLU A 89 -2.51 7.93 -2.87
C GLU A 89 -2.90 9.42 -2.78
N VAL A 90 -3.96 9.74 -2.02
CA VAL A 90 -4.39 11.12 -1.79
C VAL A 90 -3.96 11.64 -0.41
N GLY A 91 -3.12 10.89 0.31
CA GLY A 91 -2.60 11.26 1.62
C GLY A 91 -3.56 10.96 2.78
N LYS A 92 -4.66 10.26 2.54
CA LYS A 92 -5.62 9.91 3.60
C LYS A 92 -5.10 8.73 4.41
N LEU A 93 -5.16 8.86 5.73
CA LEU A 93 -4.77 7.81 6.67
C LEU A 93 -5.91 6.83 6.95
N TRP A 94 -5.59 5.56 6.89
CA TRP A 94 -6.45 4.42 7.15
C TRP A 94 -5.89 3.61 8.30
N SER A 95 -6.54 3.69 9.47
CA SER A 95 -6.10 2.99 10.67
C SER A 95 -6.88 1.69 10.87
N PHE A 96 -6.17 0.58 10.98
CA PHE A 96 -6.73 -0.74 11.22
C PHE A 96 -6.15 -1.34 12.49
N ARG A 97 -7.00 -2.01 13.27
CA ARG A 97 -6.53 -2.79 14.42
C ARG A 97 -6.06 -4.16 13.94
N TYR A 98 -4.75 -4.36 13.98
CA TYR A 98 -4.05 -5.57 13.57
C TYR A 98 -3.81 -6.49 14.78
N LEU A 99 -4.24 -7.75 14.68
CA LEU A 99 -4.13 -8.73 15.75
C LEU A 99 -3.90 -10.13 15.22
N TYR A 100 -3.27 -10.96 16.03
CA TYR A 100 -3.12 -12.39 15.78
C TYR A 100 -4.28 -13.16 16.41
N TRP A 101 -4.89 -14.07 15.65
CA TRP A 101 -5.86 -15.03 16.17
C TRP A 101 -5.24 -16.41 16.30
N GLY A 102 -5.07 -16.87 17.54
CA GLY A 102 -4.43 -18.14 17.85
C GLY A 102 -5.19 -19.35 17.29
N SER A 103 -6.52 -19.35 17.34
CA SER A 103 -7.34 -20.50 16.92
C SER A 103 -7.23 -20.82 15.43
N SER A 104 -7.08 -19.79 14.59
CA SER A 104 -6.93 -19.94 13.14
C SER A 104 -5.50 -19.68 12.65
N GLN A 105 -4.57 -19.42 13.57
CA GLN A 105 -3.16 -19.08 13.29
C GLN A 105 -3.00 -18.00 12.20
N SER A 106 -3.85 -16.97 12.24
CA SER A 106 -3.95 -15.97 11.18
C SER A 106 -3.91 -14.56 11.74
N TYR A 107 -3.45 -13.60 10.94
CA TYR A 107 -3.47 -12.19 11.30
C TYR A 107 -4.67 -11.49 10.68
N VAL A 108 -5.30 -10.60 11.44
CA VAL A 108 -6.55 -9.95 11.05
C VAL A 108 -6.47 -8.44 11.28
N CYS A 109 -6.95 -7.68 10.29
CA CYS A 109 -7.18 -6.24 10.40
C CYS A 109 -8.68 -5.96 10.61
N LYS A 110 -9.03 -5.43 11.78
CA LYS A 110 -10.37 -4.90 12.10
C LYS A 110 -10.46 -3.42 11.73
N GLY A 111 -11.67 -2.93 11.47
CA GLY A 111 -11.92 -1.55 11.00
C GLY A 111 -11.78 -1.38 9.48
N TRP A 112 -11.61 -2.49 8.77
CA TRP A 112 -11.39 -2.57 7.32
C TRP A 112 -12.58 -2.09 6.47
N SER A 113 -13.81 -2.24 6.96
CA SER A 113 -15.05 -1.95 6.19
C SER A 113 -15.11 -0.53 5.61
N GLY A 114 -14.58 0.47 6.31
CA GLY A 114 -14.57 1.85 5.84
C GLY A 114 -13.78 2.00 4.54
N PHE A 115 -12.60 1.36 4.48
CA PHE A 115 -11.75 1.36 3.30
C PHE A 115 -12.41 0.65 2.13
N VAL A 116 -12.98 -0.55 2.37
CA VAL A 116 -13.73 -1.32 1.34
C VAL A 116 -14.84 -0.48 0.75
N LYS A 117 -15.68 0.13 1.59
CA LYS A 117 -16.84 0.90 1.16
C LYS A 117 -16.43 2.14 0.39
N GLU A 118 -15.45 2.89 0.87
CA GLU A 118 -15.04 4.15 0.25
C GLU A 118 -14.32 3.93 -1.08
N LYS A 119 -13.44 2.94 -1.17
CA LYS A 119 -12.75 2.60 -2.42
C LYS A 119 -13.60 1.69 -3.32
N GLY A 120 -14.77 1.27 -2.85
CA GLY A 120 -15.74 0.43 -3.57
C GLY A 120 -15.17 -0.93 -3.96
N LEU A 121 -14.41 -1.59 -3.08
CA LEU A 121 -13.70 -2.84 -3.36
C LEU A 121 -14.62 -4.06 -3.31
N ASP A 122 -14.32 -5.06 -4.14
CA ASP A 122 -15.04 -6.33 -4.19
C ASP A 122 -14.10 -7.54 -4.19
N ALA A 123 -14.67 -8.74 -4.05
CA ALA A 123 -13.94 -10.00 -4.14
C ALA A 123 -13.28 -10.13 -5.53
N GLY A 124 -11.99 -10.47 -5.52
CA GLY A 124 -11.15 -10.52 -6.72
C GLY A 124 -10.40 -9.23 -7.04
N ASP A 125 -10.69 -8.11 -6.35
CA ASP A 125 -9.78 -6.97 -6.33
C ASP A 125 -8.56 -7.28 -5.45
N SER A 126 -7.50 -6.50 -5.60
CA SER A 126 -6.27 -6.64 -4.85
C SER A 126 -5.96 -5.39 -4.04
N VAL A 127 -5.36 -5.59 -2.87
CA VAL A 127 -4.86 -4.54 -1.99
C VAL A 127 -3.35 -4.63 -1.93
N LEU A 128 -2.68 -3.49 -2.06
CA LEU A 128 -1.24 -3.36 -2.17
C LEU A 128 -0.72 -2.72 -0.88
N PHE A 129 0.21 -3.40 -0.21
CA PHE A 129 0.83 -2.89 1.02
C PHE A 129 2.27 -2.47 0.74
N GLY A 130 2.65 -1.29 1.22
CA GLY A 130 3.97 -0.73 1.02
C GLY A 130 4.49 -0.05 2.28
N ARG A 131 5.77 0.29 2.28
CA ARG A 131 6.38 1.16 3.29
C ARG A 131 7.36 2.12 2.64
N HIS A 132 7.70 3.21 3.30
CA HIS A 132 8.92 3.93 2.94
C HIS A 132 10.16 3.10 3.30
N ARG A 133 11.25 3.26 2.53
CA ARG A 133 12.56 2.65 2.83
C ARG A 133 13.18 3.11 4.16
N ASP A 134 12.72 4.23 4.71
CA ASP A 134 13.09 4.72 6.04
C ASP A 134 12.42 3.93 7.19
N GLY A 135 11.49 3.04 6.86
CA GLY A 135 10.79 2.16 7.79
C GLY A 135 9.66 2.80 8.61
N GLY A 136 9.39 4.10 8.44
CA GLY A 136 8.52 4.85 9.35
C GLY A 136 7.04 4.92 8.95
N ARG A 137 6.74 4.86 7.64
CA ARG A 137 5.37 5.04 7.14
C ARG A 137 4.92 3.88 6.28
N LEU A 138 3.67 3.47 6.46
CA LEU A 138 3.02 2.42 5.70
C LEU A 138 2.06 3.02 4.67
N PHE A 139 1.93 2.35 3.53
CA PHE A 139 1.08 2.78 2.42
C PHE A 139 0.13 1.67 2.01
N ILE A 140 -1.04 2.08 1.54
CA ILE A 140 -2.05 1.19 0.99
C ILE A 140 -2.46 1.66 -0.41
N GLY A 141 -2.54 0.71 -1.34
CA GLY A 141 -3.09 0.89 -2.68
C GLY A 141 -4.07 -0.23 -3.01
N TRP A 142 -4.71 -0.16 -4.17
CA TRP A 142 -5.60 -1.21 -4.65
C TRP A 142 -5.66 -1.25 -6.17
N ARG A 143 -5.89 -2.46 -6.67
CA ARG A 143 -6.03 -2.77 -8.09
C ARG A 143 -7.32 -3.53 -8.31
N ARG A 144 -8.07 -3.14 -9.34
CA ARG A 144 -9.28 -3.82 -9.75
C ARG A 144 -8.95 -5.17 -10.38
N LYS A 145 -9.90 -6.11 -10.33
CA LYS A 145 -9.78 -7.42 -11.00
C LYS A 145 -9.43 -7.31 -12.49
N ASN A 146 -9.87 -6.26 -13.17
CA ASN A 146 -9.56 -5.99 -14.59
C ASN A 146 -8.12 -5.47 -14.82
N GLY A 147 -7.30 -5.35 -13.76
CA GLY A 147 -5.94 -4.84 -13.81
C GLY A 147 -5.84 -3.32 -13.68
N GLU A 148 -6.96 -2.60 -13.58
CA GLU A 148 -6.96 -1.14 -13.43
C GLU A 148 -6.41 -0.73 -12.06
N VAL A 149 -5.27 -0.04 -12.06
CA VAL A 149 -4.64 0.48 -10.84
C VAL A 149 -5.23 1.85 -10.54
N THR A 150 -6.18 1.88 -9.60
CA THR A 150 -6.84 3.11 -9.15
C THR A 150 -6.16 3.74 -7.95
N GLY A 151 -5.48 2.95 -7.10
CA GLY A 151 -4.62 3.42 -6.00
C GLY A 151 -3.36 2.57 -5.92
N GLY A 152 -2.18 3.16 -5.68
CA GLY A 152 -0.93 2.38 -5.61
C GLY A 152 -0.08 2.33 -6.89
N ARG A 153 0.01 3.45 -7.62
CA ARG A 153 0.92 3.62 -8.78
C ARG A 153 2.40 3.35 -8.46
N TRP A 154 2.76 3.41 -7.19
CA TRP A 154 4.10 3.09 -6.67
C TRP A 154 4.41 1.59 -6.69
N TRP A 155 3.42 0.73 -6.92
CA TRP A 155 3.61 -0.70 -7.12
C TRP A 155 4.07 -0.96 -8.57
N SER A 156 5.33 -1.37 -8.73
CA SER A 156 6.05 -1.32 -10.00
C SER A 156 5.32 -1.96 -11.18
N ARG A 157 5.22 -1.16 -12.26
CA ARG A 157 5.75 -1.57 -13.57
C ARG A 157 7.23 -1.89 -13.39
N HIS A 158 7.60 -3.16 -13.33
CA HIS A 158 8.90 -3.57 -13.85
C HIS A 158 8.65 -4.13 -15.24
N GLU A 159 9.15 -3.44 -16.25
CA GLU A 159 9.14 -3.87 -17.64
C GLU A 159 9.83 -5.22 -17.76
N GLY A 160 9.10 -6.20 -18.32
CA GLY A 160 9.58 -7.56 -18.45
C GLY A 160 8.53 -8.60 -18.85
N SER A 161 7.40 -8.20 -19.43
CA SER A 161 6.64 -9.09 -20.32
C SER A 161 5.74 -8.28 -21.24
N SER A 162 5.83 -8.64 -22.50
CA SER A 162 5.15 -8.08 -23.67
C SER A 162 3.70 -7.64 -23.42
N SER A 163 3.40 -6.46 -23.97
CA SER A 163 2.26 -6.17 -24.85
C SER A 163 1.17 -7.25 -24.95
N ALA A 164 -0.07 -6.74 -24.90
CA ALA A 164 -1.33 -7.33 -25.34
C ALA A 164 -2.17 -8.05 -24.26
N TYR A 165 -2.94 -7.26 -23.51
CA TYR A 165 -4.39 -7.49 -23.42
C TYR A 165 -5.09 -6.13 -23.35
N CYS A 166 -5.34 -5.53 -24.52
CA CYS A 166 -6.42 -4.57 -24.67
C CYS A 166 -7.72 -5.39 -24.80
N PRO A 167 -8.71 -5.28 -23.90
CA PRO A 167 -10.06 -5.63 -24.28
C PRO A 167 -10.51 -4.60 -25.29
N ARG A 168 -10.66 -5.00 -26.56
CA ARG A 168 -11.30 -4.18 -27.59
C ARG A 168 -12.64 -3.69 -27.04
N THR A 169 -12.77 -2.38 -26.97
CA THR A 169 -14.05 -1.68 -26.88
C THR A 169 -14.92 -2.09 -28.07
N GLY A 170 -15.87 -2.99 -27.81
CA GLY A 170 -16.92 -3.34 -28.76
C GLY A 170 -17.98 -2.24 -28.78
N ALA A 171 -17.69 -1.12 -29.43
CA ALA A 171 -18.66 -0.09 -29.74
C ALA A 171 -18.92 -0.03 -31.27
N ASN A 172 -20.02 -0.69 -31.66
CA ASN A 172 -21.06 -0.22 -32.59
C ASN A 172 -20.73 -0.02 -34.10
N ARG A 173 -21.51 -0.68 -34.99
CA ARG A 173 -22.36 -0.06 -36.04
C ARG A 173 -22.79 -1.04 -37.15
N LYS A 174 -24.11 -1.10 -37.36
CA LYS A 174 -24.89 -1.10 -38.63
C LYS A 174 -24.62 -2.16 -39.72
N GLY A 175 -25.71 -2.63 -40.32
CA GLY A 175 -25.75 -3.78 -41.21
C GLY A 175 -25.35 -3.54 -42.66
N CYS A 176 -25.41 -4.63 -43.42
CA CYS A 176 -25.49 -4.69 -44.88
C CYS A 176 -26.05 -6.05 -45.30
N MET A 177 -27.02 -5.97 -46.22
CA MET A 177 -27.68 -7.01 -47.05
C MET A 177 -28.63 -7.98 -46.35
#